data_AF-A0A6N7ST98-F1
#
_entry.id   AF-A0A6N7ST98-F1
#
_cell.length_a   1.000
_cell.length_b   1.000
_cell.length_c   1.000
_cell.angle_alpha   90.00
_cell.angle_beta   90.00
_cell.angle_gamma   90.00
#
_symmetry.space_group_name_H-M   'P 1'
#
loop_
_entity.id
_entity.type
_entity.pdbx_description
1 polymer ?
#
loop_
_entity_poly.entity_id
_entity_poly.type
_entity_poly.pdbx_seq_one_letter_code
_entity_poly.pdbx_strand_id
1 'polypeptide(L)'
;MSSLISDFPLHRLRITFVTLDIINLQGEDKMRKNVKKIQPVLFVLLAALWMAMYSRTALAQDMNAAEDFGGKTETLSEQEELGGWRQDPWGWRYYTADGGYYVSQWKFIDNEWYYLKQDGYRATGWLQQGRSWYYLNENGVMATGWLLEENTWYYMKSSGAMATGWLLDGNTWYYLKDNGKMVTGWYQDGRTWYYLKNSGAMATGWLQEGSIWYYLKSSGAMATGWLYNGNTWYYLKDNGVMVTGWFQEGRTWYYLKGSGAMATGWIEDRNKWYYLQSDGAMLEEAWIGKYYVNQSGVWTKTR
;
A
#
# COMPACT_ATOMS: atom_id res chain seq x y z
N MET A 1 61.97 -24.16 42.51
CA MET A 1 60.98 -23.56 43.45
C MET A 1 60.90 -22.09 43.08
N SER A 2 59.97 -21.66 42.21
CA SER A 2 58.54 -21.36 42.50
C SER A 2 58.43 -20.22 43.53
N SER A 3 57.69 -19.13 43.35
CA SER A 3 56.86 -18.60 42.27
C SER A 3 56.41 -17.18 42.68
N LEU A 4 56.02 -16.39 41.68
CA LEU A 4 55.45 -15.04 41.72
C LEU A 4 54.25 -14.86 42.65
N ILE A 5 54.13 -13.70 43.32
CA ILE A 5 52.84 -13.04 43.61
C ILE A 5 53.04 -11.53 43.41
N SER A 6 52.25 -10.96 42.51
CA SER A 6 52.23 -9.56 42.07
C SER A 6 51.26 -8.71 42.90
N ASP A 7 51.62 -7.43 43.02
CA ASP A 7 50.92 -6.32 43.66
C ASP A 7 49.45 -6.11 43.30
N PHE A 8 48.66 -5.66 44.28
CA PHE A 8 47.40 -4.95 44.08
C PHE A 8 47.31 -3.77 45.07
N PRO A 9 47.24 -2.50 44.61
CA PRO A 9 46.72 -1.42 45.41
C PRO A 9 45.27 -1.10 45.03
N LEU A 10 44.39 -1.05 46.05
CA LEU A 10 43.03 -0.53 46.00
C LEU A 10 43.03 0.96 45.61
N HIS A 11 42.54 1.29 44.41
CA HIS A 11 42.16 2.66 44.09
C HIS A 11 40.70 2.94 44.48
N ARG A 12 40.55 3.83 45.48
CA ARG A 12 39.29 4.46 45.86
C ARG A 12 38.77 5.32 44.70
N LEU A 13 37.59 5.01 44.18
CA LEU A 13 36.84 5.95 43.33
C LEU A 13 36.28 7.09 44.20
N ARG A 14 36.78 8.31 43.99
CA ARG A 14 36.10 9.53 44.44
C ARG A 14 34.96 9.83 43.46
N ILE A 15 33.72 9.83 43.94
CA ILE A 15 32.56 10.37 43.23
C ILE A 15 32.51 11.86 43.54
N THR A 16 32.95 12.70 42.61
CA THR A 16 32.79 14.15 42.71
C THR A 16 31.40 14.51 42.20
N PHE A 17 30.53 14.99 43.08
CA PHE A 17 29.25 15.57 42.71
C PHE A 17 29.50 16.88 41.95
N VAL A 18 29.06 16.97 40.70
CA VAL A 18 28.93 18.24 39.98
C VAL A 18 27.49 18.71 40.16
N THR A 19 27.33 19.79 40.93
CA THR A 19 26.09 20.56 41.03
C THR A 19 25.78 21.21 39.68
N LEU A 20 24.58 20.96 39.16
CA LEU A 20 24.08 21.55 37.93
C LEU A 20 23.41 22.89 38.27
N ASP A 21 24.08 24.01 37.99
CA ASP A 21 23.45 25.33 38.04
C ASP A 21 22.44 25.48 36.91
N ILE A 22 21.25 25.96 37.29
CA ILE A 22 20.09 26.16 36.44
C ILE A 22 20.31 27.41 35.59
N ILE A 23 20.57 27.22 34.29
CA ILE A 23 20.39 28.28 33.29
C ILE A 23 19.05 28.04 32.60
N ASN A 24 18.10 28.90 32.94
CA ASN A 24 16.85 29.12 32.25
C ASN A 24 17.15 29.74 30.86
N LEU A 25 16.62 29.18 29.77
CA LEU A 25 16.31 29.88 28.50
C LEU A 25 15.66 28.91 27.48
N GLN A 26 14.36 29.12 27.28
CA GLN A 26 13.55 28.89 26.06
C GLN A 26 13.94 27.75 25.10
N GLY A 27 13.20 26.64 25.15
CA GLY A 27 13.22 25.63 24.07
C GLY A 27 12.56 24.28 24.40
N GLU A 28 11.28 24.25 24.75
CA GLU A 28 10.61 22.99 25.19
C GLU A 28 10.37 21.94 24.09
N ASP A 29 10.53 22.22 22.79
CA ASP A 29 10.14 21.26 21.75
C ASP A 29 11.26 20.33 21.22
N LYS A 30 12.52 20.57 21.60
CA LYS A 30 13.64 19.68 21.20
C LYS A 30 13.98 18.58 22.20
N MET A 31 13.56 18.69 23.47
CA MET A 31 13.88 17.71 24.52
C MET A 31 12.93 16.50 24.51
N ARG A 32 11.67 16.63 24.07
CA ARG A 32 10.72 15.49 23.98
C ARG A 32 11.10 14.43 22.93
N LYS A 33 11.89 14.78 21.91
CA LYS A 33 12.33 13.83 20.87
C LYS A 33 13.53 12.96 21.31
N ASN A 34 14.32 13.42 22.28
CA ASN A 34 15.46 12.64 22.80
C ASN A 34 15.08 11.75 23.99
N VAL A 35 14.11 12.14 24.82
CA VAL A 35 13.61 11.29 25.92
C VAL A 35 12.98 9.99 25.39
N LYS A 36 12.27 10.03 24.26
CA LYS A 36 11.66 8.83 23.63
C LYS A 36 12.66 7.86 22.98
N LYS A 37 13.90 8.29 22.71
CA LYS A 37 14.97 7.41 22.19
C LYS A 37 15.82 6.79 23.29
N ILE A 38 15.82 7.37 24.49
CA ILE A 38 16.65 6.92 25.63
C ILE A 38 15.90 5.91 26.51
N GLN A 39 14.56 5.95 26.56
CA GLN A 39 13.74 5.01 27.34
C GLN A 39 13.95 3.51 27.04
N PRO A 40 14.11 3.03 25.79
CA PRO A 40 14.38 1.62 25.54
C PRO A 40 15.82 1.22 25.87
N VAL A 41 16.79 2.12 25.75
CA VAL A 41 18.21 1.85 26.06
C VAL A 41 18.46 1.76 27.57
N LEU A 42 17.75 2.59 28.35
CA LEU A 42 17.81 2.57 29.81
C LEU A 42 17.18 1.28 30.40
N PHE A 43 16.12 0.75 29.77
CA PHE A 43 15.48 -0.52 30.16
C PHE A 43 16.38 -1.74 29.90
N VAL A 44 17.11 -1.76 28.77
CA VAL A 44 18.05 -2.83 28.44
C VAL A 44 19.25 -2.83 29.39
N LEU A 45 19.77 -1.65 29.77
CA LEU A 45 20.86 -1.52 30.75
C LEU A 45 20.42 -1.87 32.18
N LEU A 46 19.21 -1.49 32.59
CA LEU A 46 18.64 -1.88 33.90
C LEU A 46 18.32 -3.38 33.97
N ALA A 47 17.83 -4.00 32.89
CA ALA A 47 17.59 -5.44 32.82
C ALA A 47 18.91 -6.24 32.84
N ALA A 48 19.95 -5.75 32.16
CA ALA A 48 21.28 -6.36 32.19
C ALA A 48 21.94 -6.22 33.59
N LEU A 49 21.77 -5.08 34.27
CA LEU A 49 22.21 -4.91 35.67
C LEU A 49 21.40 -5.78 36.65
N TRP A 50 20.10 -5.98 36.40
CA TRP A 50 19.25 -6.84 37.23
C TRP A 50 19.60 -8.33 37.06
N MET A 51 19.89 -8.79 35.83
CA MET A 51 20.41 -10.15 35.59
C MET A 51 21.85 -10.35 36.09
N ALA A 52 22.71 -9.33 36.04
CA ALA A 52 24.08 -9.37 36.59
C ALA A 52 24.12 -9.36 38.13
N MET A 53 23.11 -8.77 38.79
CA MET A 53 22.94 -8.86 40.24
C MET A 53 22.34 -10.21 40.67
N TYR A 54 21.37 -10.77 39.92
CA TYR A 54 20.76 -12.07 40.24
C TYR A 54 21.75 -13.25 40.06
N SER A 55 22.68 -13.14 39.10
CA SER A 55 23.73 -14.16 38.87
C SER A 55 24.91 -14.07 39.85
N ARG A 56 25.09 -12.95 40.57
CA ARG A 56 26.11 -12.84 41.65
C ARG A 56 25.59 -13.20 43.04
N THR A 57 24.28 -13.36 43.22
CA THR A 57 23.68 -13.87 44.48
C THR A 57 23.53 -15.39 44.51
N ALA A 58 23.79 -16.10 43.41
CA ALA A 58 23.72 -17.57 43.35
C ALA A 58 25.08 -18.28 43.53
N LEU A 59 26.16 -17.56 43.88
CA LEU A 59 27.51 -18.13 43.92
C LEU A 59 28.38 -17.62 45.09
N ALA A 60 27.75 -17.38 46.25
CA ALA A 60 28.46 -17.08 47.49
C ALA A 60 27.62 -17.44 48.73
N GLN A 61 27.28 -18.72 48.90
CA GLN A 61 26.96 -19.29 50.22
C GLN A 61 26.99 -20.82 50.14
N ASP A 62 28.17 -21.40 50.03
CA ASP A 62 28.39 -22.73 50.60
C ASP A 62 29.87 -22.97 50.89
N MET A 63 30.33 -22.55 52.07
CA MET A 63 31.44 -23.18 52.77
C MET A 63 31.24 -22.98 54.29
N ASN A 64 31.07 -24.10 54.98
CA ASN A 64 31.10 -24.33 56.44
C ASN A 64 29.74 -24.25 57.17
N ALA A 65 29.06 -25.38 57.36
CA ALA A 65 29.31 -26.31 58.48
C ALA A 65 28.26 -27.42 58.49
N ALA A 66 28.72 -28.66 58.60
CA ALA A 66 27.88 -29.84 58.78
C ALA A 66 27.23 -29.83 60.17
N GLU A 67 25.94 -30.17 60.25
CA GLU A 67 25.42 -31.31 61.04
C GLU A 67 23.88 -31.40 60.97
N ASP A 68 23.45 -32.53 60.42
CA ASP A 68 22.39 -33.41 60.93
C ASP A 68 20.88 -33.15 60.67
N PHE A 69 20.22 -34.27 60.34
CA PHE A 69 18.81 -34.61 60.23
C PHE A 69 17.90 -34.11 59.08
N GLY A 70 17.52 -35.09 58.23
CA GLY A 70 16.11 -35.31 57.90
C GLY A 70 15.73 -35.03 56.45
N GLY A 71 15.82 -36.06 55.62
CA GLY A 71 15.42 -35.99 54.22
C GLY A 71 13.97 -35.57 54.00
N LYS A 72 13.78 -34.66 53.05
CA LYS A 72 12.65 -34.67 52.13
C LYS A 72 13.18 -34.31 50.75
N THR A 73 13.23 -35.32 49.90
CA THR A 73 13.16 -35.16 48.45
C THR A 73 11.86 -34.44 48.12
N GLU A 74 11.92 -33.14 47.88
CA GLU A 74 10.89 -32.44 47.13
C GLU A 74 11.37 -32.34 45.68
N THR A 75 10.85 -33.28 44.89
CA THR A 75 10.89 -33.29 43.44
C THR A 75 10.37 -31.96 42.90
N LEU A 76 11.27 -31.19 42.29
CA LEU A 76 10.96 -30.07 41.41
C LEU A 76 10.21 -30.62 40.19
N SER A 77 8.89 -30.44 40.13
CA SER A 77 8.15 -30.53 38.87
C SER A 77 8.01 -29.13 38.28
N GLU A 78 9.13 -28.57 37.84
CA GLU A 78 9.14 -27.41 36.95
C GLU A 78 8.90 -27.97 35.55
N GLN A 79 7.62 -28.15 35.22
CA GLN A 79 7.21 -28.60 33.89
C GLN A 79 7.39 -27.40 32.95
N GLU A 80 8.63 -27.24 32.44
CA GLU A 80 8.95 -26.22 31.44
C GLU A 80 7.93 -26.29 30.30
N GLU A 81 7.36 -25.14 29.90
CA GLU A 81 6.62 -25.06 28.65
C GLU A 81 7.60 -25.27 27.49
N LEU A 82 7.80 -26.52 27.10
CA LEU A 82 8.79 -26.92 26.10
C LEU A 82 8.40 -26.46 24.68
N GLY A 83 7.13 -26.13 24.45
CA GLY A 83 6.63 -25.63 23.17
C GLY A 83 6.72 -24.11 23.04
N GLY A 84 6.87 -23.61 21.81
CA GLY A 84 6.84 -22.18 21.51
C GLY A 84 7.95 -21.68 20.60
N TRP A 85 7.93 -20.37 20.35
CA TRP A 85 8.93 -19.69 19.53
C TRP A 85 10.28 -19.64 20.24
N ARG A 86 11.35 -20.05 19.55
CA ARG A 86 12.74 -19.87 20.00
C ARG A 86 13.59 -19.29 18.86
N GLN A 87 14.45 -18.33 19.20
CA GLN A 87 15.34 -17.69 18.26
C GLN A 87 16.78 -18.17 18.45
N ASP A 88 17.47 -18.40 17.34
CA ASP A 88 18.92 -18.61 17.28
C ASP A 88 19.53 -17.65 16.23
N PRO A 89 20.86 -17.64 16.00
CA PRO A 89 21.50 -16.74 15.03
C PRO A 89 21.00 -16.85 13.58
N TRP A 90 20.29 -17.93 13.25
CA TRP A 90 19.79 -18.23 11.90
C TRP A 90 18.31 -17.91 11.74
N GLY A 91 17.57 -17.72 12.84
CA GLY A 91 16.20 -17.25 12.82
C GLY A 91 15.31 -17.82 13.93
N TRP A 92 14.01 -17.77 13.69
CA TRP A 92 12.97 -18.25 14.61
C TRP A 92 12.44 -19.62 14.20
N ARG A 93 12.38 -20.59 15.13
CA ARG A 93 11.64 -21.84 14.97
C ARG A 93 10.53 -21.93 16.00
N TYR A 94 9.47 -22.69 15.68
CA TYR A 94 8.42 -23.01 16.64
C TYR A 94 8.54 -24.47 17.08
N TYR A 95 8.85 -24.68 18.35
CA TYR A 95 9.01 -26.00 18.95
C TYR A 95 7.69 -26.53 19.49
N THR A 96 7.49 -27.83 19.39
CA THR A 96 6.36 -28.56 19.98
C THR A 96 6.69 -28.95 21.42
N ALA A 97 5.66 -29.25 22.23
CA ALA A 97 5.85 -29.59 23.64
C ALA A 97 6.68 -30.86 23.89
N ASP A 98 6.79 -31.73 22.88
CA ASP A 98 7.63 -32.94 22.88
C ASP A 98 9.09 -32.68 22.42
N GLY A 99 9.46 -31.41 22.18
CA GLY A 99 10.82 -31.01 21.78
C GLY A 99 11.10 -31.04 20.28
N GLY A 100 10.13 -31.45 19.45
CA GLY A 100 10.20 -31.32 17.99
C GLY A 100 9.98 -29.89 17.50
N TYR A 101 9.94 -29.69 16.17
CA TYR A 101 9.55 -28.41 15.56
C TYR A 101 8.84 -28.62 14.22
N TYR A 102 8.02 -27.64 13.82
CA TYR A 102 7.31 -27.68 12.55
C TYR A 102 8.21 -27.34 11.36
N VAL A 103 8.02 -28.04 10.25
CA VAL A 103 8.71 -27.81 8.97
C VAL A 103 7.74 -27.86 7.80
N SER A 104 8.07 -27.14 6.72
CA SER A 104 7.37 -27.11 5.43
C SER A 104 5.84 -26.96 5.52
N GLN A 105 5.35 -26.13 6.44
CA GLN A 105 3.90 -26.03 6.68
C GLN A 105 3.47 -24.65 7.20
N TRP A 106 2.22 -24.33 6.92
CA TRP A 106 1.52 -23.22 7.55
C TRP A 106 1.12 -23.60 8.99
N LYS A 107 1.29 -22.67 9.93
CA LYS A 107 0.75 -22.78 11.29
C LYS A 107 0.06 -21.51 11.73
N PHE A 108 -1.08 -21.70 12.37
CA PHE A 108 -1.85 -20.66 13.02
C PHE A 108 -1.50 -20.68 14.51
N ILE A 109 -0.86 -19.62 14.98
CA ILE A 109 -0.33 -19.49 16.34
C ILE A 109 -0.72 -18.09 16.82
N ASP A 110 -1.30 -17.99 18.02
CA ASP A 110 -1.68 -16.72 18.64
C ASP A 110 -2.49 -15.79 17.72
N ASN A 111 -3.44 -16.39 17.01
CA ASN A 111 -4.33 -15.72 16.05
C ASN A 111 -3.66 -15.18 14.77
N GLU A 112 -2.45 -15.65 14.47
CA GLU A 112 -1.67 -15.23 13.30
C GLU A 112 -1.19 -16.43 12.49
N TRP A 113 -1.07 -16.26 11.17
CA TRP A 113 -0.55 -17.28 10.26
C TRP A 113 0.94 -17.11 10.02
N TYR A 114 1.66 -18.21 10.12
CA TYR A 114 3.11 -18.33 9.90
C TYR A 114 3.39 -19.46 8.94
N TYR A 115 4.50 -19.38 8.21
CA TYR A 115 5.02 -20.51 7.44
C TYR A 115 6.39 -20.93 7.97
N LEU A 116 6.53 -22.20 8.32
CA LEU A 116 7.80 -22.79 8.73
C LEU A 116 8.39 -23.48 7.51
N LYS A 117 9.59 -23.04 7.10
CA LYS A 117 10.29 -23.57 5.92
C LYS A 117 10.79 -25.00 6.19
N GLN A 118 11.43 -25.60 5.18
CA GLN A 118 11.99 -26.95 5.29
C GLN A 118 13.09 -27.09 6.36
N ASP A 119 13.82 -26.00 6.63
CA ASP A 119 14.84 -25.90 7.69
C ASP A 119 14.22 -25.63 9.08
N GLY A 120 12.88 -25.56 9.18
CA GLY A 120 12.11 -25.26 10.38
C GLY A 120 12.07 -23.79 10.78
N TYR A 121 12.84 -22.93 10.10
CA TYR A 121 12.82 -21.51 10.36
C TYR A 121 11.59 -20.86 9.74
N ARG A 122 11.03 -19.88 10.44
CA ARG A 122 9.91 -19.06 10.00
C ARG A 122 10.30 -18.28 8.74
N ALA A 123 9.40 -18.26 7.75
CA ALA A 123 9.55 -17.43 6.56
C ALA A 123 9.25 -15.96 6.86
N THR A 124 9.93 -15.07 6.13
CA THR A 124 9.70 -13.63 6.07
C THR A 124 9.81 -13.21 4.59
N GLY A 125 9.22 -12.08 4.23
CA GLY A 125 9.14 -11.59 2.85
C GLY A 125 8.25 -12.43 1.95
N TRP A 126 8.54 -12.39 0.65
CA TRP A 126 7.80 -13.13 -0.37
C TRP A 126 8.02 -14.63 -0.28
N LEU A 127 6.93 -15.38 -0.23
CA LEU A 127 6.92 -16.85 -0.20
C LEU A 127 6.05 -17.39 -1.33
N GLN A 128 6.62 -18.23 -2.18
CA GLN A 128 5.84 -18.98 -3.17
C GLN A 128 5.45 -20.35 -2.62
N GLN A 129 4.16 -20.69 -2.69
CA GLN A 129 3.64 -22.02 -2.36
C GLN A 129 2.75 -22.50 -3.51
N GLY A 130 3.22 -23.53 -4.23
CA GLY A 130 2.58 -23.97 -5.47
C GLY A 130 2.53 -22.84 -6.49
N ARG A 131 1.33 -22.47 -6.93
CA ARG A 131 1.09 -21.39 -7.91
C ARG A 131 0.80 -20.03 -7.27
N SER A 132 0.74 -19.96 -5.95
CA SER A 132 0.35 -18.75 -5.21
C SER A 132 1.55 -18.10 -4.55
N TRP A 133 1.54 -16.77 -4.52
CA TRP A 133 2.48 -15.96 -3.75
C TRP A 133 1.82 -15.48 -2.46
N TYR A 134 2.61 -15.44 -1.39
CA TYR A 134 2.26 -14.96 -0.07
C TYR A 134 3.34 -13.97 0.38
N TYR A 135 3.00 -13.14 1.36
CA TYR A 135 3.97 -12.23 1.97
C TYR A 135 3.89 -12.39 3.48
N LEU A 136 5.04 -12.59 4.12
CA LEU A 136 5.19 -12.68 5.56
C LEU A 136 5.94 -11.44 6.00
N ASN A 137 5.43 -10.66 6.95
CA ASN A 137 6.12 -9.45 7.40
C ASN A 137 7.44 -9.78 8.14
N GLU A 138 8.13 -8.78 8.68
CA GLU A 138 9.40 -8.98 9.42
C GLU A 138 9.24 -9.92 10.64
N ASN A 139 8.05 -9.92 11.23
CA ASN A 139 7.67 -10.83 12.31
C ASN A 139 7.16 -12.19 11.80
N GLY A 140 7.24 -12.46 10.49
CA GLY A 140 6.80 -13.70 9.85
C GLY A 140 5.29 -13.91 9.80
N VAL A 141 4.51 -12.89 10.16
CA VAL A 141 3.05 -12.93 10.12
C VAL A 141 2.58 -12.73 8.68
N MET A 142 1.67 -13.59 8.23
CA MET A 142 1.10 -13.53 6.89
C MET A 142 0.27 -12.27 6.67
N ALA A 143 0.63 -11.51 5.64
CA ALA A 143 -0.09 -10.33 5.24
C ALA A 143 -1.44 -10.68 4.60
N THR A 144 -2.44 -9.85 4.87
CA THR A 144 -3.75 -9.81 4.20
C THR A 144 -4.11 -8.35 3.91
N GLY A 145 -4.98 -8.12 2.94
CA GLY A 145 -5.34 -6.78 2.45
C GLY A 145 -4.23 -6.11 1.62
N TRP A 146 -4.27 -4.79 1.57
CA TRP A 146 -3.30 -3.98 0.82
C TRP A 146 -1.91 -4.05 1.44
N LEU A 147 -0.91 -4.34 0.61
CA LEU A 147 0.50 -4.43 0.98
C LEU A 147 1.31 -3.43 0.13
N LEU A 148 2.06 -2.54 0.78
CA LEU A 148 3.04 -1.68 0.13
C LEU A 148 4.43 -2.25 0.35
N GLU A 149 5.08 -2.72 -0.72
CA GLU A 149 6.44 -3.24 -0.67
C GLU A 149 7.31 -2.52 -1.72
N GLU A 150 8.42 -1.93 -1.29
CA GLU A 150 9.35 -1.17 -2.15
C GLU A 150 8.64 -0.17 -3.09
N ASN A 151 7.74 0.64 -2.53
CA ASN A 151 6.90 1.61 -3.27
C ASN A 151 5.93 1.01 -4.29
N THR A 152 5.69 -0.31 -4.23
CA THR A 152 4.75 -1.01 -5.10
C THR A 152 3.60 -1.58 -4.28
N TRP A 153 2.36 -1.29 -4.70
CA TRP A 153 1.18 -1.86 -4.07
C TRP A 153 0.84 -3.24 -4.62
N TYR A 154 0.47 -4.13 -3.72
CA TYR A 154 -0.06 -5.47 -3.95
C TYR A 154 -1.34 -5.63 -3.10
N TYR A 155 -2.14 -6.64 -3.40
CA TYR A 155 -3.25 -7.03 -2.55
C TYR A 155 -3.16 -8.50 -2.19
N MET A 156 -3.16 -8.80 -0.89
CA MET A 156 -3.12 -10.14 -0.34
C MET A 156 -4.56 -10.51 0.03
N LYS A 157 -5.13 -11.54 -0.59
CA LYS A 157 -6.50 -11.99 -0.29
C LYS A 157 -6.61 -12.43 1.18
N SER A 158 -7.84 -12.65 1.67
CA SER A 158 -8.06 -13.16 3.03
C SER A 158 -7.35 -14.49 3.31
N SER A 159 -7.10 -15.30 2.27
CA SER A 159 -6.30 -16.52 2.34
C SER A 159 -4.78 -16.29 2.36
N GLY A 160 -4.32 -15.03 2.32
CA GLY A 160 -2.92 -14.62 2.18
C GLY A 160 -2.38 -14.70 0.76
N ALA A 161 -3.07 -15.37 -0.16
CA ALA A 161 -2.62 -15.47 -1.54
C ALA A 161 -2.73 -14.11 -2.24
N MET A 162 -1.65 -13.71 -2.92
CA MET A 162 -1.57 -12.49 -3.71
C MET A 162 -2.65 -12.48 -4.81
N ALA A 163 -3.32 -11.35 -4.98
CA ALA A 163 -4.29 -11.13 -6.03
C ALA A 163 -3.62 -10.72 -7.35
N THR A 164 -4.26 -11.12 -8.45
CA THR A 164 -3.93 -10.74 -9.83
C THR A 164 -5.25 -10.51 -10.57
N GLY A 165 -5.22 -9.71 -11.64
CA GLY A 165 -6.38 -9.30 -12.40
C GLY A 165 -7.23 -8.23 -11.72
N TRP A 166 -8.50 -8.15 -12.13
CA TRP A 166 -9.48 -7.23 -11.56
C TRP A 166 -9.82 -7.62 -10.11
N LEU A 167 -9.75 -6.64 -9.22
CA LEU A 167 -10.08 -6.75 -7.81
C LEU A 167 -11.17 -5.75 -7.45
N LEU A 168 -12.26 -6.23 -6.85
CA LEU A 168 -13.25 -5.38 -6.19
C LEU A 168 -12.98 -5.39 -4.69
N ASP A 169 -12.59 -4.24 -4.15
CA ASP A 169 -12.37 -4.04 -2.72
C ASP A 169 -13.36 -2.98 -2.21
N GLY A 170 -14.29 -3.42 -1.37
CA GLY A 170 -15.50 -2.65 -1.06
C GLY A 170 -16.32 -2.35 -2.33
N ASN A 171 -16.42 -1.07 -2.67
CA ASN A 171 -17.13 -0.59 -3.87
C ASN A 171 -16.18 -0.07 -4.96
N THR A 172 -14.88 -0.32 -4.84
CA THR A 172 -13.87 0.24 -5.74
C THR A 172 -13.16 -0.88 -6.51
N TRP A 173 -13.09 -0.73 -7.83
CA TRP A 173 -12.33 -1.64 -8.68
C TRP A 173 -10.87 -1.20 -8.79
N TYR A 174 -9.98 -2.18 -8.79
CA TYR A 174 -8.54 -2.06 -8.98
C TYR A 174 -8.10 -3.12 -10.00
N TYR A 175 -6.90 -2.95 -10.55
CA TYR A 175 -6.28 -3.97 -11.39
C TYR A 175 -4.86 -4.29 -10.88
N LEU A 176 -4.57 -5.58 -10.70
CA LEU A 176 -3.27 -6.09 -10.30
C LEU A 176 -2.70 -6.87 -11.51
N LYS A 177 -1.48 -6.58 -11.93
CA LYS A 177 -0.82 -7.35 -13.01
C LYS A 177 -0.58 -8.80 -12.58
N ASP A 178 -0.13 -9.65 -13.50
CA ASP A 178 0.20 -11.06 -13.20
C ASP A 178 1.29 -11.23 -12.13
N ASN A 179 2.18 -10.23 -12.00
CA ASN A 179 3.17 -10.17 -10.93
C ASN A 179 2.65 -9.49 -9.64
N GLY A 180 1.32 -9.30 -9.53
CA GLY A 180 0.63 -8.71 -8.38
C GLY A 180 0.71 -7.20 -8.25
N LYS A 181 1.51 -6.52 -9.08
CA LYS A 181 1.69 -5.07 -8.98
C LYS A 181 0.42 -4.34 -9.38
N MET A 182 -0.05 -3.45 -8.51
CA MET A 182 -1.20 -2.60 -8.77
C MET A 182 -0.94 -1.65 -9.95
N VAL A 183 -1.94 -1.49 -10.81
CA VAL A 183 -1.88 -0.59 -11.96
C VAL A 183 -2.40 0.79 -11.61
N THR A 184 -1.72 1.80 -12.15
CA THR A 184 -2.17 3.20 -12.22
C THR A 184 -2.01 3.70 -13.65
N GLY A 185 -2.73 4.77 -14.00
CA GLY A 185 -2.80 5.32 -15.35
C GLY A 185 -3.67 4.47 -16.30
N TRP A 186 -3.44 4.66 -17.61
CA TRP A 186 -4.11 3.89 -18.65
C TRP A 186 -3.72 2.43 -18.64
N TYR A 187 -4.73 1.57 -18.79
CA TYR A 187 -4.56 0.14 -18.90
C TYR A 187 -5.47 -0.43 -19.99
N GLN A 188 -4.91 -1.29 -20.83
CA GLN A 188 -5.66 -1.98 -21.88
C GLN A 188 -5.86 -3.43 -21.49
N ASP A 189 -7.12 -3.83 -21.32
CA ASP A 189 -7.54 -5.22 -21.10
C ASP A 189 -8.23 -5.73 -22.36
N GLY A 190 -7.57 -6.63 -23.08
CA GLY A 190 -7.98 -7.05 -24.42
C GLY A 190 -8.07 -5.86 -25.39
N ARG A 191 -9.29 -5.50 -25.80
CA ARG A 191 -9.55 -4.37 -26.71
C ARG A 191 -10.06 -3.12 -25.99
N THR A 192 -10.26 -3.19 -24.68
CA THR A 192 -10.92 -2.15 -23.91
C THR A 192 -9.90 -1.38 -23.10
N TRP A 193 -9.96 -0.05 -23.17
CA TRP A 193 -9.14 0.83 -22.34
C TRP A 193 -9.87 1.19 -21.05
N TYR A 194 -9.11 1.26 -19.97
CA TYR A 194 -9.51 1.67 -18.63
C TYR A 194 -8.50 2.68 -18.11
N TYR A 195 -8.91 3.48 -17.13
CA TYR A 195 -8.00 4.37 -16.42
C TYR A 195 -8.06 4.09 -14.92
N LEU A 196 -6.91 3.83 -14.32
CA LEU A 196 -6.74 3.61 -12.88
C LEU A 196 -6.13 4.88 -12.29
N LYS A 197 -6.78 5.51 -11.33
CA LYS A 197 -6.27 6.73 -10.68
C LYS A 197 -4.96 6.43 -9.96
N ASN A 198 -4.25 7.46 -9.48
CA ASN A 198 -3.01 7.29 -8.70
C ASN A 198 -3.19 6.41 -7.45
N SER A 199 -4.40 6.36 -6.89
CA SER A 199 -4.75 5.46 -5.78
C SER A 199 -5.02 4.01 -6.22
N GLY A 200 -4.89 3.69 -7.50
CA GLY A 200 -5.29 2.41 -8.11
C GLY A 200 -6.79 2.28 -8.41
N ALA A 201 -7.62 3.19 -7.90
CA ALA A 201 -9.06 3.14 -8.10
C ALA A 201 -9.43 3.37 -9.57
N MET A 202 -10.21 2.47 -10.15
CA MET A 202 -10.75 2.60 -11.50
C MET A 202 -11.58 3.88 -11.63
N ALA A 203 -11.34 4.64 -12.69
CA ALA A 203 -12.09 5.84 -13.02
C ALA A 203 -13.37 5.51 -13.78
N THR A 204 -14.38 6.33 -13.53
CA THR A 204 -15.66 6.37 -14.26
C THR A 204 -16.03 7.84 -14.47
N GLY A 205 -16.89 8.12 -15.44
CA GLY A 205 -17.27 9.46 -15.84
C GLY A 205 -16.21 10.19 -16.66
N TRP A 206 -16.28 11.51 -16.65
CA TRP A 206 -15.35 12.38 -17.37
C TRP A 206 -13.96 12.34 -16.72
N LEU A 207 -12.93 12.15 -17.54
CA LEU A 207 -11.52 12.20 -17.17
C LEU A 207 -10.83 13.29 -17.99
N GLN A 208 -10.09 14.16 -17.31
CA GLN A 208 -9.25 15.16 -17.95
C GLN A 208 -7.77 14.82 -17.72
N GLU A 209 -7.01 14.72 -18.81
CA GLU A 209 -5.56 14.62 -18.79
C GLU A 209 -4.94 15.77 -19.57
N GLY A 210 -4.37 16.73 -18.84
CA GLY A 210 -3.93 17.99 -19.43
C GLY A 210 -5.10 18.74 -20.07
N SER A 211 -5.03 19.00 -21.37
CA SER A 211 -6.10 19.64 -22.16
C SER A 211 -7.07 18.65 -22.81
N ILE A 212 -6.84 17.34 -22.65
CA ILE A 212 -7.58 16.28 -23.33
C ILE A 212 -8.65 15.73 -22.39
N TRP A 213 -9.87 15.56 -22.92
CA TRP A 213 -10.97 14.93 -22.21
C TRP A 213 -11.27 13.55 -22.78
N TYR A 214 -11.59 12.63 -21.88
CA TYR A 214 -12.05 11.27 -22.14
C TYR A 214 -13.31 11.01 -21.31
N TYR A 215 -14.05 9.96 -21.66
CA TYR A 215 -15.15 9.49 -20.85
C TYR A 215 -15.01 7.99 -20.57
N LEU A 216 -15.07 7.60 -19.30
CA LEU A 216 -15.06 6.22 -18.85
C LEU A 216 -16.49 5.85 -18.47
N LYS A 217 -17.04 4.80 -19.09
CA LYS A 217 -18.40 4.33 -18.78
C LYS A 217 -18.49 3.85 -17.33
N SER A 218 -19.70 3.54 -16.85
CA SER A 218 -19.90 2.98 -15.50
C SER A 218 -19.13 1.69 -15.26
N SER A 219 -18.86 0.90 -16.30
CA SER A 219 -18.00 -0.29 -16.26
C SER A 219 -16.49 0.03 -16.29
N GLY A 220 -16.09 1.30 -16.30
CA GLY A 220 -14.71 1.77 -16.45
C GLY A 220 -14.18 1.77 -17.89
N ALA A 221 -14.87 1.10 -18.81
CA ALA A 221 -14.47 1.06 -20.22
C ALA A 221 -14.53 2.45 -20.86
N MET A 222 -13.44 2.86 -21.48
CA MET A 222 -13.34 4.10 -22.25
C MET A 222 -14.40 4.14 -23.36
N ALA A 223 -15.09 5.26 -23.48
CA ALA A 223 -16.07 5.51 -24.53
C ALA A 223 -15.40 6.00 -25.82
N THR A 224 -15.97 5.61 -26.94
CA THR A 224 -15.66 6.07 -28.29
C THR A 224 -16.98 6.30 -29.03
N GLY A 225 -16.95 7.10 -30.10
CA GLY A 225 -18.13 7.51 -30.86
C GLY A 225 -19.04 8.50 -30.11
N TRP A 226 -20.32 8.53 -30.49
CA TRP A 226 -21.33 9.37 -29.86
C TRP A 226 -21.63 8.93 -28.43
N LEU A 227 -21.62 9.91 -27.52
CA LEU A 227 -21.95 9.75 -26.11
C LEU A 227 -23.10 10.68 -25.73
N TYR A 228 -24.17 10.12 -25.18
CA TYR A 228 -25.21 10.89 -24.53
C TYR A 228 -25.00 10.88 -23.02
N ASN A 229 -24.70 12.04 -22.44
CA ASN A 229 -24.46 12.19 -21.00
C ASN A 229 -25.13 13.46 -20.48
N GLY A 230 -25.94 13.35 -19.42
CA GLY A 230 -26.57 14.51 -18.78
C GLY A 230 -27.39 15.37 -19.75
N ASN A 231 -28.21 14.73 -20.59
CA ASN A 231 -29.02 15.37 -21.62
C ASN A 231 -28.24 16.05 -22.76
N THR A 232 -26.94 15.81 -22.86
CA THR A 232 -26.06 16.43 -23.84
C THR A 232 -25.35 15.36 -24.68
N TRP A 233 -25.26 15.59 -25.99
CA TRP A 233 -24.45 14.75 -26.88
C TRP A 233 -23.02 15.25 -26.95
N TYR A 234 -22.08 14.31 -27.02
CA TYR A 234 -20.65 14.50 -27.19
C TYR A 234 -20.15 13.50 -28.23
N TYR A 235 -18.98 13.75 -28.81
CA TYR A 235 -18.31 12.78 -29.67
C TYR A 235 -16.89 12.50 -29.17
N LEU A 236 -16.54 11.23 -29.03
CA LEU A 236 -15.22 10.75 -28.63
C LEU A 236 -14.59 10.05 -29.84
N LYS A 237 -13.36 10.40 -30.21
CA LYS A 237 -12.62 9.71 -31.28
C LYS A 237 -12.34 8.25 -30.90
N ASP A 238 -11.84 7.44 -31.84
CA ASP A 238 -11.48 6.03 -31.60
C ASP A 238 -10.41 5.88 -30.51
N ASN A 239 -9.56 6.89 -30.34
CA ASN A 239 -8.58 6.95 -29.24
C ASN A 239 -9.17 7.56 -27.95
N GLY A 240 -10.49 7.72 -27.85
CA GLY A 240 -11.22 8.23 -26.69
C GLY A 240 -11.20 9.75 -26.52
N VAL A 241 -10.44 10.48 -27.32
CA VAL A 241 -10.31 11.94 -27.18
C VAL A 241 -11.63 12.62 -27.59
N MET A 242 -12.18 13.41 -26.68
CA MET A 242 -13.36 14.24 -26.91
C MET A 242 -13.11 15.27 -28.00
N VAL A 243 -14.06 15.41 -28.91
CA VAL A 243 -14.01 16.36 -30.02
C VAL A 243 -14.59 17.71 -29.61
N THR A 244 -13.96 18.78 -30.10
CA THR A 244 -14.45 20.15 -30.08
C THR A 244 -14.31 20.75 -31.48
N GLY A 245 -15.12 21.75 -31.80
CA GLY A 245 -15.21 22.37 -33.11
C GLY A 245 -15.98 21.53 -34.13
N TRP A 246 -15.69 21.79 -35.41
CA TRP A 246 -16.28 21.05 -36.54
C TRP A 246 -15.82 19.60 -36.57
N PHE A 247 -16.79 18.71 -36.78
CA PHE A 247 -16.62 17.28 -36.86
C PHE A 247 -17.43 16.73 -38.04
N GLN A 248 -16.87 15.80 -38.80
CA GLN A 248 -17.57 15.16 -39.91
C GLN A 248 -17.66 13.65 -39.66
N GLU A 249 -18.89 13.11 -39.70
CA GLU A 249 -19.15 11.68 -39.65
C GLU A 249 -19.80 11.24 -40.97
N GLY A 250 -19.08 10.44 -41.75
CA GLY A 250 -19.50 10.10 -43.10
C GLY A 250 -19.59 11.35 -43.98
N ARG A 251 -20.81 11.74 -44.38
CA ARG A 251 -21.07 12.94 -45.19
C ARG A 251 -21.62 14.10 -44.36
N THR A 252 -22.00 13.86 -43.10
CA THR A 252 -22.70 14.83 -42.28
C THR A 252 -21.72 15.61 -41.40
N TRP A 253 -21.85 16.92 -41.39
CA TRP A 253 -21.10 17.80 -40.50
C TRP A 253 -21.87 18.05 -39.20
N TYR A 254 -21.14 18.15 -38.11
CA TYR A 254 -21.61 18.47 -36.77
C TYR A 254 -20.69 19.53 -36.17
N TYR A 255 -21.16 20.25 -35.17
CA TYR A 255 -20.35 21.18 -34.40
C TYR A 255 -20.42 20.86 -32.92
N LEU A 256 -19.27 20.57 -32.31
CA LEU A 256 -19.13 20.35 -30.88
C LEU A 256 -18.59 21.65 -30.27
N LYS A 257 -19.29 22.23 -29.29
CA LYS A 257 -18.88 23.48 -28.63
C LYS A 257 -17.54 23.28 -27.89
N GLY A 258 -16.96 24.35 -27.37
CA GLY A 258 -15.71 24.26 -26.57
C GLY A 258 -15.81 23.33 -25.36
N SER A 259 -17.02 23.12 -24.82
CA SER A 259 -17.29 22.14 -23.76
C SER A 259 -17.46 20.69 -24.25
N GLY A 260 -17.34 20.44 -25.55
CA GLY A 260 -17.65 19.16 -26.21
C GLY A 260 -19.14 18.93 -26.49
N ALA A 261 -20.02 19.78 -25.96
CA ALA A 261 -21.47 19.66 -26.17
C ALA A 261 -21.84 19.88 -27.64
N MET A 262 -22.57 18.94 -28.23
CA MET A 262 -23.10 19.05 -29.57
C MET A 262 -24.01 20.28 -29.69
N ALA A 263 -23.80 21.08 -30.73
CA ALA A 263 -24.62 22.23 -31.04
C ALA A 263 -25.86 21.84 -31.84
N THR A 264 -26.93 22.59 -31.59
CA THR A 264 -28.18 22.59 -32.35
C THR A 264 -28.58 24.04 -32.55
N GLY A 265 -29.33 24.33 -33.61
CA GLY A 265 -29.72 25.68 -34.00
C GLY A 265 -28.60 26.45 -34.68
N TRP A 266 -28.71 27.78 -34.65
CA TRP A 266 -27.72 28.67 -35.24
C TRP A 266 -26.44 28.72 -34.41
N ILE A 267 -25.29 28.59 -35.06
CA ILE A 267 -23.98 28.90 -34.50
C ILE A 267 -23.22 29.87 -35.39
N GLU A 268 -22.31 30.62 -34.77
CA GLU A 268 -21.35 31.46 -35.46
C GLU A 268 -19.94 30.87 -35.28
N ASP A 269 -19.22 30.71 -36.39
CA ASP A 269 -17.81 30.35 -36.41
C ASP A 269 -17.08 31.22 -37.43
N ARG A 270 -16.03 31.93 -36.99
CA ARG A 270 -15.20 32.83 -37.82
C ARG A 270 -16.03 33.81 -38.68
N ASN A 271 -16.98 34.51 -38.06
CA ASN A 271 -17.90 35.48 -38.69
C ASN A 271 -18.80 34.89 -39.77
N LYS A 272 -19.05 33.57 -39.74
CA LYS A 272 -20.00 32.87 -40.61
C LYS A 272 -21.03 32.15 -39.76
N TRP A 273 -22.27 32.18 -40.22
CA TRP A 273 -23.38 31.53 -39.55
C TRP A 273 -23.75 30.23 -40.22
N TYR A 274 -24.01 29.22 -39.40
CA TYR A 274 -24.38 27.87 -39.80
C TYR A 274 -25.59 27.42 -38.98
N TYR A 275 -26.40 26.53 -39.55
CA TYR A 275 -27.56 25.97 -38.85
C TYR A 275 -27.39 24.46 -38.65
N LEU A 276 -27.45 24.02 -37.40
CA LEU A 276 -27.42 22.61 -37.01
C LEU A 276 -28.86 22.19 -36.67
N GLN A 277 -29.30 21.08 -37.23
CA GLN A 277 -30.62 20.50 -36.97
C GLN A 277 -30.73 19.97 -35.54
N SER A 278 -31.90 19.48 -35.14
CA SER A 278 -32.15 18.94 -33.79
C SER A 278 -31.33 17.70 -33.45
N ASP A 279 -30.93 16.94 -34.47
CA ASP A 279 -30.00 15.80 -34.37
C ASP A 279 -28.53 16.23 -34.48
N GLY A 280 -28.26 17.54 -34.60
CA GLY A 280 -26.92 18.13 -34.71
C GLY A 280 -26.37 18.16 -36.13
N ALA A 281 -27.05 17.59 -37.12
CA ALA A 281 -26.59 17.61 -38.51
C ALA A 281 -26.58 19.05 -39.06
N MET A 282 -25.48 19.45 -39.69
CA MET A 282 -25.38 20.74 -40.36
C MET A 282 -26.23 20.72 -41.63
N LEU A 283 -27.11 21.71 -41.75
CA LEU A 283 -27.93 21.91 -42.93
C LEU A 283 -27.09 22.50 -44.07
N GLU A 284 -27.28 22.00 -45.29
CA GLU A 284 -26.68 22.53 -46.52
C GLU A 284 -27.75 22.76 -47.60
N GLU A 285 -27.52 23.74 -48.47
CA GLU A 285 -28.39 24.07 -49.63
C GLU A 285 -29.89 24.19 -49.33
N ALA A 286 -30.23 24.83 -48.21
CA ALA A 286 -31.60 24.84 -47.71
C ALA A 286 -32.01 26.16 -47.06
N TRP A 287 -33.32 26.38 -46.99
CA TRP A 287 -33.92 27.52 -46.30
C TRP A 287 -34.31 27.14 -44.86
N ILE A 288 -33.98 28.01 -43.91
CA ILE A 288 -34.40 27.96 -42.51
C ILE A 288 -35.22 29.22 -42.24
N GLY A 289 -36.54 29.09 -42.38
CA GLY A 289 -37.46 30.23 -42.32
C GLY A 289 -37.18 31.24 -43.45
N LYS A 290 -36.58 32.38 -43.10
CA LYS A 290 -36.20 33.44 -44.03
C LYS A 290 -34.72 33.46 -44.42
N TYR A 291 -33.91 32.55 -43.87
CA TYR A 291 -32.46 32.50 -44.09
C TYR A 291 -32.09 31.32 -44.97
N TYR A 292 -31.17 31.51 -45.92
CA TYR A 292 -30.68 30.44 -46.80
C TYR A 292 -29.22 30.11 -46.49
N VAL A 293 -28.90 28.82 -46.33
CA VAL A 293 -27.53 28.30 -46.24
C VAL A 293 -27.09 27.68 -47.57
N ASN A 294 -25.83 27.88 -47.96
CA ASN A 294 -25.27 27.34 -49.21
C ASN A 294 -24.78 25.88 -49.03
N GLN A 295 -24.08 25.35 -50.03
CA GLN A 295 -23.50 24.00 -50.01
C GLN A 295 -22.44 23.79 -48.92
N SER A 296 -21.83 24.86 -48.42
CA SER A 296 -20.91 24.79 -47.29
C SER A 296 -21.60 25.04 -45.94
N GLY A 297 -22.94 25.05 -45.91
CA GLY A 297 -23.75 25.36 -44.72
C GLY A 297 -23.73 26.83 -44.28
N VAL A 298 -23.10 27.71 -45.06
CA VAL A 298 -22.94 29.13 -44.69
C VAL A 298 -24.20 29.91 -45.06
N TRP A 299 -24.75 30.66 -44.10
CA TRP A 299 -25.82 31.62 -44.36
C TRP A 299 -25.39 32.68 -45.38
N THR A 300 -26.14 32.83 -46.47
CA THR A 300 -25.80 33.74 -47.57
C THR A 300 -26.93 34.63 -48.05
N LYS A 301 -28.20 34.32 -47.76
CA LYS A 301 -29.35 35.12 -48.22
C LYS A 301 -30.42 35.26 -47.15
N THR A 302 -31.17 36.35 -47.23
CA THR A 302 -32.39 36.60 -46.45
C THR A 302 -33.51 37.05 -47.39
N ARG A 303 -34.73 36.59 -47.16
CA ARG A 303 -35.94 37.01 -47.90
C ARG A 303 -36.94 37.73 -47.00
#